data_AF-A0A2V9LLT1-F1
#
_entry.id   AF-A0A2V9LLT1-F1
#
_cell.length_a   1.000
_cell.length_b   1.000
_cell.length_c   1.000
_cell.angle_alpha   90.00
_cell.angle_beta   90.00
_cell.angle_gamma   90.00
#
_symmetry.space_group_name_H-M   'P 1'
#
loop_
_entity.id
_entity.type
_entity.pdbx_description
1 polymer ?
#
loop_
_entity_poly.entity_id
_entity_poly.type
_entity_poly.pdbx_seq_one_letter_code
_entity_poly.pdbx_strand_id
1 'polypeptide(L)'
;MLQSNAMPRRKTKSGRKVSASEGDATSVKRSSVTDVARAIVHCSQPTDGQRRGRFIFWLGAGSSVSAGIPLADAIVDRLLDRLWIQSQPMKTSEPPLQPLAGLSEPARAERQMRVRSWAIGNIPEVKTWARKNKIDDPTVSSDWGGLYSTCLALLQGEEARQEFIVECFKEGRGRLNLAHLLMAQLMVTGFVRTILTTNFDDLLLRALQFCFEVPAILDPDSTGTLMAESRFLQVAYLHGKLSSYRQRHTPESLRERFRDLRISLGRS
;
A
#
# COMPACT_ATOMS: atom_id res chain seq x y z
N MET A 1 44.48 70.47 10.34
CA MET A 1 45.24 69.42 9.63
C MET A 1 45.34 68.22 10.54
N LEU A 2 44.60 67.16 10.23
CA LEU A 2 44.87 65.74 10.51
C LEU A 2 43.60 64.98 10.10
N GLN A 3 43.63 64.44 8.88
CA GLN A 3 42.57 63.63 8.30
C GLN A 3 42.69 62.18 8.75
N SER A 4 41.53 61.59 8.99
CA SER A 4 41.26 60.16 9.17
C SER A 4 41.88 59.30 8.07
N ASN A 5 42.51 58.18 8.44
CA ASN A 5 42.70 57.05 7.53
C ASN A 5 42.46 55.73 8.24
N ALA A 6 41.40 55.06 7.79
CA ALA A 6 40.94 53.75 8.20
C ALA A 6 41.84 52.64 7.61
N MET A 7 42.11 51.61 8.40
CA MET A 7 42.87 50.43 8.00
C MET A 7 42.13 49.54 6.96
N PRO A 8 42.86 48.83 6.09
CA PRO A 8 42.27 48.00 5.04
C PRO A 8 41.78 46.65 5.56
N ARG A 9 40.56 46.29 5.14
CA ARG A 9 39.89 45.00 5.35
C ARG A 9 40.70 43.83 4.76
N ARG A 10 41.00 42.84 5.60
CA ARG A 10 41.55 41.54 5.23
C ARG A 10 40.49 40.73 4.46
N LYS A 11 40.74 40.43 3.18
CA LYS A 11 39.90 39.56 2.35
C LYS A 11 39.91 38.14 2.92
N THR A 12 38.76 37.68 3.43
CA THR A 12 38.53 36.26 3.76
C THR A 12 38.26 35.49 2.47
N LYS A 13 39.01 34.41 2.26
CA LYS A 13 38.85 33.51 1.11
C LYS A 13 37.52 32.76 1.22
N SER A 14 36.70 32.95 0.19
CA SER A 14 35.89 31.93 -0.50
C SER A 14 35.30 30.83 0.38
N GLY A 15 34.03 31.04 0.77
CA GLY A 15 33.16 29.96 1.21
C GLY A 15 32.97 28.96 0.08
N ARG A 16 33.43 27.73 0.32
CA ARG A 16 33.10 26.57 -0.50
C ARG A 16 31.60 26.32 -0.31
N LYS A 17 30.79 26.80 -1.26
CA LYS A 17 29.40 26.37 -1.44
C LYS A 17 29.43 24.85 -1.56
N VAL A 18 29.01 24.14 -0.51
CA VAL A 18 28.57 22.76 -0.64
C VAL A 18 27.24 22.86 -1.36
N SER A 19 27.28 22.77 -2.69
CA SER A 19 26.12 22.46 -3.49
C SER A 19 25.57 21.15 -2.97
N ALA A 20 24.36 21.18 -2.40
CA ALA A 20 23.57 19.99 -2.18
C ALA A 20 23.41 19.32 -3.55
N SER A 21 24.16 18.26 -3.80
CA SER A 21 23.88 17.37 -4.93
C SER A 21 22.50 16.77 -4.67
N GLU A 22 21.59 17.06 -5.57
CA GLU A 22 20.30 16.41 -5.68
C GLU A 22 20.50 14.90 -5.55
N GLY A 23 19.68 14.30 -4.67
CA GLY A 23 19.80 12.92 -4.24
C GLY A 23 19.89 11.98 -5.43
N ASP A 24 20.99 11.23 -5.44
CA ASP A 24 21.19 10.05 -6.27
C ASP A 24 19.97 9.15 -6.10
N ALA A 25 19.18 9.00 -7.16
CA ALA A 25 17.99 8.18 -7.15
C ALA A 25 18.44 6.75 -6.81
N THR A 26 18.05 6.29 -5.62
CA THR A 26 18.44 4.97 -5.10
C THR A 26 18.02 3.91 -6.11
N SER A 27 18.99 3.33 -6.82
CA SER A 27 18.71 2.34 -7.84
C SER A 27 18.05 1.11 -7.20
N VAL A 28 16.79 0.83 -7.58
CA VAL A 28 16.07 -0.34 -7.11
C VAL A 28 16.73 -1.58 -7.68
N LYS A 29 17.45 -2.34 -6.84
CA LYS A 29 18.14 -3.56 -7.26
C LYS A 29 17.22 -4.77 -7.13
N ARG A 30 16.97 -5.47 -8.24
CA ARG A 30 16.32 -6.80 -8.23
C ARG A 30 17.34 -7.84 -7.73
N SER A 31 16.91 -8.69 -6.81
CA SER A 31 17.73 -9.75 -6.22
C SER A 31 16.89 -11.02 -6.06
N SER A 32 17.52 -12.20 -6.02
CA SER A 32 16.79 -13.44 -5.74
C SER A 32 16.36 -13.51 -4.27
N VAL A 33 15.36 -14.34 -3.97
CA VAL A 33 14.93 -14.60 -2.58
C VAL A 33 16.09 -15.11 -1.72
N THR A 34 16.94 -15.96 -2.30
CA THR A 34 18.14 -16.50 -1.63
C THR A 34 19.16 -15.42 -1.28
N ASP A 35 19.32 -14.41 -2.14
CA ASP A 35 20.23 -13.29 -1.87
C ASP A 35 19.70 -12.41 -0.75
N VAL A 36 18.39 -12.12 -0.78
CA VAL A 36 17.71 -11.37 0.28
C VAL A 36 17.81 -12.11 1.62
N ALA A 37 17.56 -13.43 1.63
CA ALA A 37 17.68 -14.25 2.83
C ALA A 37 19.12 -14.24 3.38
N ARG A 38 20.13 -14.38 2.52
CA ARG A 38 21.54 -14.29 2.93
C ARG A 38 21.89 -12.92 3.51
N ALA A 39 21.44 -11.84 2.88
CA ALA A 39 21.63 -10.49 3.40
C ALA A 39 20.98 -10.31 4.79
N ILE A 40 19.78 -10.87 4.98
CA ILE A 40 19.08 -10.83 6.26
C ILE A 40 19.85 -11.56 7.35
N VAL A 41 20.29 -12.79 7.07
CA VAL A 41 21.07 -13.59 8.03
C VAL A 41 22.38 -12.88 8.39
N HIS A 42 23.10 -12.36 7.39
CA HIS A 42 24.37 -11.66 7.59
C HIS A 42 24.21 -10.40 8.45
N CYS A 43 23.20 -9.58 8.18
CA CYS A 43 22.98 -8.33 8.90
C CYS A 43 22.24 -8.50 10.24
N SER A 44 21.69 -9.68 10.51
CA SER A 44 21.02 -10.01 11.78
C SER A 44 21.92 -10.75 12.77
N GLN A 45 23.23 -10.84 12.50
CA GLN A 45 24.17 -11.45 13.44
C GLN A 45 24.18 -10.66 14.76
N PRO A 46 24.07 -11.34 15.92
CA PRO A 46 23.98 -10.68 17.21
C PRO A 46 25.32 -10.01 17.55
N THR A 47 25.34 -8.68 17.60
CA THR A 47 26.52 -7.92 18.05
C THR A 47 26.62 -7.85 19.57
N ASP A 48 25.49 -7.98 20.30
CA ASP A 48 25.39 -7.93 21.77
C ASP A 48 24.47 -9.03 22.35
N GLY A 49 24.51 -10.26 21.80
CA GLY A 49 23.65 -11.36 22.25
C GLY A 49 22.16 -11.26 21.86
N GLN A 50 21.70 -10.11 21.36
CA GLN A 50 20.38 -9.95 20.75
C GLN A 50 20.49 -9.71 19.24
N ARG A 51 19.67 -10.41 18.45
CA ARG A 51 19.50 -10.10 17.02
C ARG A 51 18.70 -8.82 16.86
N ARG A 52 19.26 -7.86 16.11
CA ARG A 52 18.58 -6.61 15.75
C ARG A 52 18.40 -6.59 14.25
N GLY A 53 17.22 -7.01 13.79
CA GLY A 53 16.82 -6.88 12.40
C GLY A 53 16.93 -5.43 11.96
N ARG A 54 17.79 -5.17 10.97
CA ARG A 54 18.02 -3.83 10.39
C ARG A 54 17.19 -3.58 9.12
N PHE A 55 16.32 -4.52 8.78
CA PHE A 55 15.51 -4.46 7.57
C PHE A 55 14.12 -3.95 7.86
N ILE A 56 13.69 -3.07 6.97
CA ILE A 56 12.30 -2.68 6.82
C ILE A 56 11.75 -3.48 5.64
N PHE A 57 10.65 -4.18 5.86
CA PHE A 57 9.97 -4.93 4.79
C PHE A 57 8.74 -4.16 4.33
N TRP A 58 8.56 -4.05 3.02
CA TRP A 58 7.33 -3.53 2.43
C TRP A 58 6.43 -4.71 2.05
N LEU A 59 5.26 -4.78 2.67
CA LEU A 59 4.22 -5.76 2.40
C LEU A 59 3.09 -5.14 1.55
N GLY A 60 2.75 -5.79 0.44
CA GLY A 60 1.67 -5.36 -0.46
C GLY A 60 0.52 -6.36 -0.50
N ALA A 61 -0.58 -6.02 -1.20
CA ALA A 61 -1.84 -6.77 -1.14
C ALA A 61 -1.70 -8.23 -1.64
N GLY A 62 -0.67 -8.50 -2.46
CA GLY A 62 -0.29 -9.84 -2.89
C GLY A 62 -0.06 -10.83 -1.74
N SER A 63 0.40 -10.37 -0.57
CA SER A 63 0.59 -11.24 0.59
C SER A 63 -0.72 -11.79 1.16
N SER A 64 -1.85 -11.16 0.86
CA SER A 64 -3.16 -11.47 1.43
C SER A 64 -4.08 -12.25 0.47
N VAL A 65 -3.63 -12.52 -0.77
CA VAL A 65 -4.47 -13.18 -1.80
C VAL A 65 -4.89 -14.59 -1.38
N SER A 66 -3.97 -15.42 -0.91
CA SER A 66 -4.29 -16.78 -0.44
C SER A 66 -5.10 -16.80 0.87
N ALA A 67 -5.20 -15.66 1.56
CA ALA A 67 -6.10 -15.45 2.69
C ALA A 67 -7.52 -15.04 2.25
N GLY A 68 -7.76 -14.92 0.94
CA GLY A 68 -9.03 -14.52 0.35
C GLY A 68 -9.20 -13.01 0.16
N ILE A 69 -8.18 -12.21 0.46
CA ILE A 69 -8.25 -10.75 0.26
C ILE A 69 -7.99 -10.44 -1.23
N PRO A 70 -8.92 -9.77 -1.93
CA PRO A 70 -8.78 -9.49 -3.35
C PRO A 70 -7.66 -8.48 -3.64
N LEU A 71 -7.02 -8.62 -4.80
CA LEU A 71 -6.14 -7.60 -5.37
C LEU A 71 -6.94 -6.38 -5.86
N ALA A 72 -6.23 -5.29 -6.13
CA ALA A 72 -6.81 -4.05 -6.64
C ALA A 72 -7.73 -4.27 -7.86
N ASP A 73 -7.28 -5.04 -8.86
CA ASP A 73 -8.05 -5.39 -10.06
C ASP A 73 -9.36 -6.09 -9.71
N ALA A 74 -9.32 -7.03 -8.78
CA ALA A 74 -10.51 -7.76 -8.36
C ALA A 74 -11.49 -6.86 -7.57
N ILE A 75 -10.99 -5.87 -6.82
CA ILE A 75 -11.83 -4.86 -6.17
C ILE A 75 -12.48 -3.96 -7.22
N VAL A 76 -11.72 -3.53 -8.23
CA VAL A 76 -12.24 -2.73 -9.36
C VAL A 76 -13.34 -3.50 -10.07
N ASP A 77 -13.12 -4.77 -10.41
CA ASP A 77 -14.12 -5.59 -11.09
C ASP A 77 -15.42 -5.72 -10.30
N ARG A 78 -15.32 -5.92 -8.98
CA ARG A 78 -16.49 -5.99 -8.08
C ARG A 78 -17.26 -4.67 -8.04
N LEU A 79 -16.55 -3.55 -8.01
CA LEU A 79 -17.19 -2.25 -7.96
C LEU A 79 -17.90 -1.96 -9.28
N LEU A 80 -17.23 -2.19 -10.40
CA LEU A 80 -17.82 -2.01 -11.72
C LEU A 80 -19.02 -2.93 -11.92
N ASP A 81 -18.96 -4.17 -11.44
CA ASP A 81 -20.09 -5.11 -11.49
C ASP A 81 -21.28 -4.58 -10.69
N ARG A 82 -21.06 -4.05 -9.48
CA ARG A 82 -22.10 -3.40 -8.68
C ARG A 82 -22.75 -2.24 -9.41
N LEU A 83 -21.95 -1.33 -9.95
CA LEU A 83 -22.45 -0.17 -10.70
C LEU A 83 -23.21 -0.60 -11.96
N TRP A 84 -22.73 -1.64 -12.63
CA TRP A 84 -23.38 -2.20 -13.80
C TRP A 84 -24.76 -2.78 -13.46
N ILE A 85 -24.86 -3.59 -12.40
CA ILE A 85 -26.14 -4.13 -11.89
C ILE A 85 -27.10 -2.99 -11.56
N GLN A 86 -26.64 -1.97 -10.84
CA GLN A 86 -27.46 -0.80 -10.45
C GLN A 86 -27.94 0.01 -11.66
N SER A 87 -27.19 -0.01 -12.76
CA SER A 87 -27.57 0.67 -14.02
C SER A 87 -28.59 -0.09 -14.86
N GLN A 88 -28.81 -1.39 -14.59
CA GLN A 88 -29.78 -2.17 -15.34
C GLN A 88 -31.21 -1.76 -14.94
N PRO A 89 -32.13 -1.65 -15.92
CA PRO A 89 -33.53 -1.43 -15.58
C PRO A 89 -34.05 -2.60 -14.75
N MET A 90 -34.74 -2.31 -13.63
CA MET A 90 -35.40 -3.35 -12.83
C MET A 90 -36.46 -4.04 -13.68
N LYS A 91 -36.11 -5.18 -14.26
CA LYS A 91 -37.07 -6.08 -14.89
C LYS A 91 -37.68 -6.94 -13.79
N THR A 92 -38.96 -6.70 -13.50
CA THR A 92 -39.73 -7.41 -12.47
C THR A 92 -39.90 -8.92 -12.73
N SER A 93 -39.54 -9.42 -13.92
CA SER A 93 -39.70 -10.81 -14.32
C SER A 93 -38.40 -11.62 -14.45
N GLU A 94 -37.23 -10.98 -14.36
CA GLU A 94 -35.94 -11.69 -14.45
C GLU A 94 -35.41 -12.01 -13.04
N PRO A 95 -34.85 -13.21 -12.82
CA PRO A 95 -34.24 -13.53 -11.53
C PRO A 95 -33.09 -12.56 -11.24
N PRO A 96 -32.86 -12.20 -9.96
CA PRO A 96 -31.76 -11.32 -9.59
C PRO A 96 -30.43 -11.90 -10.07
N LEU A 97 -29.58 -11.04 -10.63
CA LEU A 97 -28.26 -11.44 -11.13
C LEU A 97 -27.48 -12.17 -10.04
N GLN A 98 -27.00 -13.38 -10.36
CA GLN A 98 -26.22 -14.19 -9.43
C GLN A 98 -24.97 -13.41 -8.98
N PRO A 99 -24.54 -13.50 -7.70
CA PRO A 99 -23.30 -12.86 -7.25
C PRO A 99 -22.09 -13.35 -8.06
N LEU A 100 -21.11 -12.46 -8.31
CA LEU A 100 -19.89 -12.79 -9.07
C LEU A 100 -19.16 -14.01 -8.50
N ALA A 101 -19.18 -14.18 -7.17
CA ALA A 101 -18.58 -15.31 -6.46
C ALA A 101 -19.26 -16.67 -6.73
N GLY A 102 -20.50 -16.67 -7.21
CA GLY A 102 -21.27 -17.89 -7.51
C GLY A 102 -21.12 -18.38 -8.96
N LEU A 103 -20.41 -17.63 -9.81
CA LEU A 103 -20.21 -17.96 -11.22
C LEU A 103 -19.00 -18.89 -11.41
N SER A 104 -19.06 -19.74 -12.44
CA SER A 104 -17.88 -20.47 -12.91
C SER A 104 -16.82 -19.50 -13.46
N GLU A 105 -15.54 -19.88 -13.46
CA GLU A 105 -14.47 -19.01 -13.97
C GLU A 105 -14.72 -18.50 -15.41
N PRO A 106 -15.20 -19.33 -16.38
CA PRO A 106 -15.55 -18.82 -17.71
C PRO A 106 -16.69 -17.79 -17.69
N ALA A 107 -17.75 -18.04 -16.92
CA ALA A 107 -18.87 -17.12 -16.80
C ALA A 107 -18.48 -15.81 -16.09
N ARG A 108 -17.55 -15.89 -15.12
CA ARG A 108 -16.98 -14.72 -14.45
C ARG A 108 -16.19 -13.87 -15.42
N ALA A 109 -15.31 -14.48 -16.21
CA ALA A 109 -14.54 -13.78 -17.23
C ALA A 109 -15.44 -13.10 -18.26
N GLU A 110 -16.46 -13.81 -18.79
CA GLU A 110 -17.43 -13.26 -19.72
C GLU A 110 -18.16 -12.04 -19.14
N ARG A 111 -18.65 -12.16 -17.90
CA ARG A 111 -19.31 -11.05 -17.22
C ARG A 111 -18.38 -9.86 -17.01
N GLN A 112 -17.15 -10.09 -16.56
CA GLN A 112 -16.16 -9.04 -16.39
C GLN A 112 -15.87 -8.30 -17.70
N MET A 113 -15.78 -9.03 -18.83
CA MET A 113 -15.61 -8.40 -20.14
C MET A 113 -16.77 -7.47 -20.48
N ARG A 114 -18.02 -7.92 -20.26
CA ARG A 114 -19.22 -7.10 -20.50
C ARG A 114 -19.27 -5.87 -19.60
N VAL A 115 -19.00 -6.05 -18.31
CA VAL A 115 -18.98 -4.98 -17.30
C VAL A 115 -17.93 -3.93 -17.63
N ARG A 116 -16.70 -4.33 -17.96
CA ARG A 116 -15.62 -3.41 -18.32
C ARG A 116 -15.92 -2.64 -19.60
N SER A 117 -16.48 -3.32 -20.61
CA SER A 117 -16.91 -2.68 -21.87
C SER A 117 -18.01 -1.64 -21.62
N TRP A 118 -18.99 -1.98 -20.79
CA TRP A 118 -20.02 -1.04 -20.35
C TRP A 118 -19.41 0.14 -19.59
N ALA A 119 -18.50 -0.09 -18.67
CA ALA A 119 -17.88 0.95 -17.85
C ALA A 119 -17.10 1.97 -18.70
N ILE A 120 -16.36 1.52 -19.73
CA ILE A 120 -15.67 2.42 -20.69
C ILE A 120 -16.67 3.32 -21.43
N GLY A 121 -17.86 2.80 -21.75
CA GLY A 121 -18.90 3.56 -22.45
C GLY A 121 -19.68 4.54 -21.56
N ASN A 122 -19.87 4.20 -20.29
CA ASN A 122 -20.86 4.83 -19.42
C ASN A 122 -20.28 5.59 -18.22
N ILE A 123 -19.03 5.33 -17.83
CA ILE A 123 -18.37 6.01 -16.69
C ILE A 123 -17.25 6.92 -17.21
N PRO A 124 -17.40 8.27 -17.12
CA PRO A 124 -16.43 9.23 -17.67
C PRO A 124 -14.99 9.03 -17.17
N GLU A 125 -14.82 8.70 -15.89
CA GLU A 125 -13.53 8.48 -15.25
C GLU A 125 -12.82 7.25 -15.83
N VAL A 126 -13.57 6.15 -16.01
CA VAL A 126 -13.09 4.90 -16.62
C VAL A 126 -12.69 5.15 -18.08
N LYS A 127 -13.54 5.86 -18.84
CA LYS A 127 -13.27 6.24 -20.23
C LYS A 127 -11.99 7.05 -20.37
N THR A 128 -11.79 8.02 -19.48
CA THR A 128 -10.60 8.88 -19.47
C THR A 128 -9.35 8.09 -19.15
N TRP A 129 -9.43 7.20 -18.16
CA TRP A 129 -8.33 6.31 -17.79
C TRP A 129 -7.99 5.32 -18.90
N ALA A 130 -8.99 4.68 -19.54
CA ALA A 130 -8.78 3.76 -20.64
C ALA A 130 -8.06 4.42 -21.83
N ARG A 131 -8.49 5.64 -22.20
CA ARG A 131 -7.83 6.44 -23.25
C ARG A 131 -6.38 6.76 -22.88
N LYS A 132 -6.13 7.19 -21.64
CA LYS A 132 -4.76 7.53 -21.18
C LYS A 132 -3.82 6.33 -21.22
N ASN A 133 -4.32 5.15 -20.88
CA ASN A 133 -3.55 3.91 -20.86
C ASN A 133 -3.57 3.13 -22.18
N LYS A 134 -4.16 3.71 -23.25
CA LYS A 134 -4.28 3.08 -24.59
C LYS A 134 -4.92 1.68 -24.53
N ILE A 135 -5.97 1.56 -23.73
CA ILE A 135 -6.73 0.32 -23.60
C ILE A 135 -7.79 0.34 -24.70
N ASP A 136 -7.41 -0.25 -25.82
CA ASP A 136 -8.29 -0.41 -26.99
C ASP A 136 -9.18 -1.65 -26.84
N ASP A 137 -8.75 -2.64 -26.04
CA ASP A 137 -9.48 -3.86 -25.74
C ASP A 137 -9.50 -4.15 -24.22
N PRO A 138 -10.69 -4.18 -23.57
CA PRO A 138 -10.81 -4.46 -22.15
C PRO A 138 -10.41 -5.90 -21.75
N THR A 139 -10.26 -6.81 -22.73
CA THR A 139 -9.84 -8.21 -22.53
C THR A 139 -8.32 -8.37 -22.45
N VAL A 140 -7.55 -7.43 -23.01
CA VAL A 140 -6.09 -7.53 -23.14
C VAL A 140 -5.35 -6.75 -22.06
N SER A 141 -5.96 -5.70 -21.49
CA SER A 141 -5.31 -4.91 -20.45
C SER A 141 -5.18 -5.68 -19.14
N SER A 142 -3.93 -5.85 -18.68
CA SER A 142 -3.57 -6.58 -17.46
C SER A 142 -3.45 -5.70 -16.21
N ASP A 143 -3.71 -4.39 -16.31
CA ASP A 143 -3.50 -3.43 -15.19
C ASP A 143 -4.76 -2.61 -14.91
N TRP A 144 -5.87 -3.28 -14.62
CA TRP A 144 -7.08 -2.59 -14.16
C TRP A 144 -6.95 -2.11 -12.72
N GLY A 145 -5.99 -2.65 -11.97
CA GLY A 145 -5.67 -2.21 -10.60
C GLY A 145 -5.23 -0.75 -10.52
N GLY A 146 -4.61 -0.21 -11.57
CA GLY A 146 -4.30 1.22 -11.67
C GLY A 146 -5.52 2.14 -11.58
N LEU A 147 -6.74 1.62 -11.81
CA LEU A 147 -7.99 2.36 -11.69
C LEU A 147 -8.54 2.37 -10.26
N TYR A 148 -8.02 1.54 -9.35
CA TYR A 148 -8.54 1.32 -7.99
C TYR A 148 -8.96 2.61 -7.27
N SER A 149 -8.06 3.59 -7.17
CA SER A 149 -8.33 4.84 -6.45
C SER A 149 -9.38 5.70 -7.14
N THR A 150 -9.42 5.71 -8.47
CA THR A 150 -10.43 6.43 -9.25
C THR A 150 -11.79 5.75 -9.15
N CYS A 151 -11.82 4.42 -9.21
CA CYS A 151 -13.01 3.61 -9.03
C CYS A 151 -13.63 3.83 -7.65
N LEU A 152 -12.84 3.74 -6.57
CA LEU A 152 -13.36 4.01 -5.23
C LEU A 152 -13.88 5.44 -5.05
N ALA A 153 -13.37 6.41 -5.82
CA ALA A 153 -13.89 7.77 -5.80
C ALA A 153 -15.32 7.90 -6.36
N LEU A 154 -15.83 6.89 -7.09
CA LEU A 154 -17.22 6.84 -7.56
C LEU A 154 -18.22 6.59 -6.42
N LEU A 155 -17.76 6.02 -5.30
CA LEU A 155 -18.58 5.83 -4.11
C LEU A 155 -18.67 7.13 -3.32
N GLN A 156 -19.90 7.50 -2.94
CA GLN A 156 -20.19 8.75 -2.24
C GLN A 156 -19.81 8.66 -0.76
N GLY A 157 -18.83 9.46 -0.35
CA GLY A 157 -18.39 9.53 1.04
C GLY A 157 -17.36 8.47 1.44
N GLU A 158 -16.74 8.67 2.60
CA GLU A 158 -15.76 7.73 3.16
C GLU A 158 -16.43 6.44 3.66
N GLU A 159 -17.60 6.55 4.29
CA GLU A 159 -18.36 5.43 4.83
C GLU A 159 -18.70 4.39 3.75
N ALA A 160 -19.26 4.80 2.61
CA ALA A 160 -19.60 3.89 1.51
C ALA A 160 -18.37 3.17 0.93
N ARG A 161 -17.20 3.85 0.90
CA ARG A 161 -15.93 3.24 0.48
C ARG A 161 -15.46 2.19 1.49
N GLN A 162 -15.51 2.51 2.77
CA GLN A 162 -15.12 1.59 3.84
C GLN A 162 -16.05 0.36 3.86
N GLU A 163 -17.36 0.57 3.80
CA GLU A 163 -18.35 -0.51 3.76
C GLU A 163 -18.10 -1.45 2.58
N PHE A 164 -17.87 -0.89 1.39
CA PHE A 164 -17.56 -1.69 0.20
C PHE A 164 -16.28 -2.52 0.34
N ILE A 165 -15.21 -1.95 0.90
CA ILE A 165 -13.95 -2.67 1.14
C ILE A 165 -14.15 -3.77 2.18
N VAL A 166 -14.87 -3.49 3.27
CA VAL A 166 -15.22 -4.48 4.29
C VAL A 166 -15.99 -5.64 3.66
N GLU A 167 -16.97 -5.35 2.80
CA GLU A 167 -17.73 -6.37 2.08
C GLU A 167 -16.82 -7.24 1.19
N CYS A 168 -15.91 -6.61 0.45
CA CYS A 168 -14.92 -7.33 -0.36
C CYS A 168 -14.07 -8.29 0.47
N PHE A 169 -13.75 -7.92 1.72
CA PHE A 169 -12.93 -8.75 2.61
C PHE A 169 -13.74 -9.85 3.31
N LYS A 170 -15.02 -9.60 3.62
CA LYS A 170 -15.93 -10.58 4.23
C LYS A 170 -16.10 -11.82 3.35
N GLU A 171 -16.22 -11.64 2.04
CA GLU A 171 -16.31 -12.75 1.08
C GLU A 171 -15.04 -13.63 1.08
N GLY A 172 -13.88 -13.05 1.35
CA GLY A 172 -12.59 -13.74 1.47
C GLY A 172 -12.45 -14.61 2.72
N ARG A 173 -13.41 -14.57 3.65
CA ARG A 173 -13.39 -15.26 4.96
C ARG A 173 -12.19 -14.90 5.86
N GLY A 174 -11.39 -13.90 5.50
CA GLY A 174 -10.32 -13.32 6.32
C GLY A 174 -9.42 -14.35 7.00
N ARG A 175 -9.02 -15.42 6.32
CA ARG A 175 -8.24 -16.51 6.96
C ARG A 175 -6.79 -16.10 7.12
N LEU A 176 -6.11 -16.57 8.18
CA LEU A 176 -4.66 -16.47 8.19
C LEU A 176 -4.07 -17.38 7.12
N ASN A 177 -3.06 -16.89 6.42
CA ASN A 177 -2.29 -17.68 5.48
C ASN A 177 -0.85 -17.87 5.97
N LEU A 178 -0.13 -18.77 5.30
CA LEU A 178 1.25 -19.08 5.65
C LEU A 178 2.18 -17.87 5.50
N ALA A 179 1.91 -16.96 4.55
CA ALA A 179 2.75 -15.78 4.33
C ALA A 179 2.80 -14.87 5.56
N HIS A 180 1.64 -14.58 6.17
CA HIS A 180 1.58 -13.76 7.38
C HIS A 180 2.16 -14.49 8.60
N LEU A 181 1.96 -15.81 8.72
CA LEU A 181 2.56 -16.61 9.80
C LEU A 181 4.09 -16.63 9.71
N LEU A 182 4.65 -16.84 8.51
CA LEU A 182 6.10 -16.80 8.30
C LEU A 182 6.66 -15.40 8.53
N MET A 183 5.94 -14.35 8.13
CA MET A 183 6.35 -12.97 8.41
C MET A 183 6.36 -12.68 9.92
N ALA A 184 5.32 -13.08 10.64
CA ALA A 184 5.27 -12.97 12.09
C ALA A 184 6.44 -13.72 12.75
N GLN A 185 6.76 -14.92 12.28
CA GLN A 185 7.91 -15.68 12.78
C GLN A 185 9.24 -14.96 12.53
N LEU A 186 9.46 -14.37 11.35
CA LEU A 186 10.64 -13.56 11.05
C LEU A 186 10.74 -12.33 11.96
N MET A 187 9.59 -11.76 12.34
CA MET A 187 9.53 -10.66 13.28
C MET A 187 9.88 -11.07 14.71
N VAL A 188 9.21 -12.10 15.23
CA VAL A 188 9.42 -12.65 16.58
C VAL A 188 10.86 -13.11 16.79
N THR A 189 11.48 -13.72 15.76
CA THR A 189 12.88 -14.16 15.81
C THR A 189 13.90 -13.03 15.61
N GLY A 190 13.43 -11.81 15.38
CA GLY A 190 14.25 -10.60 15.32
C GLY A 190 15.02 -10.39 14.02
N PHE A 191 14.70 -11.12 12.95
CA PHE A 191 15.27 -10.88 11.61
C PHE A 191 14.67 -9.64 10.93
N VAL A 192 13.41 -9.37 11.21
CA VAL A 192 12.67 -8.20 10.72
C VAL A 192 12.06 -7.51 11.93
N ARG A 193 12.15 -6.17 12.02
CA ARG A 193 11.51 -5.44 13.13
C ARG A 193 10.41 -4.51 12.67
N THR A 194 10.48 -4.05 11.44
CA THR A 194 9.56 -3.04 10.91
C THR A 194 8.95 -3.54 9.61
N ILE A 195 7.63 -3.61 9.59
CA ILE A 195 6.85 -3.81 8.36
C ILE A 195 6.20 -2.49 7.99
N LEU A 196 6.33 -2.09 6.73
CA LEU A 196 5.47 -1.09 6.09
C LEU A 196 4.46 -1.85 5.25
N THR A 197 3.19 -1.49 5.32
CA THR A 197 2.14 -2.14 4.54
C THR A 197 1.21 -1.13 3.90
N THR A 198 0.82 -1.41 2.67
CA THR A 198 -0.28 -0.70 1.97
C THR A 198 -1.61 -1.43 2.14
N ASN A 199 -1.61 -2.58 2.81
CA ASN A 199 -2.81 -3.39 3.02
C ASN A 199 -3.65 -2.79 4.15
N PHE A 200 -4.97 -2.93 4.05
CA PHE A 200 -5.89 -2.47 5.10
C PHE A 200 -6.23 -3.58 6.11
N ASP A 201 -5.95 -4.84 5.75
CA ASP A 201 -6.26 -6.02 6.57
C ASP A 201 -5.42 -6.11 7.85
N ASP A 202 -5.91 -6.90 8.81
CA ASP A 202 -5.28 -7.14 10.10
C ASP A 202 -4.56 -8.50 10.17
N LEU A 203 -4.31 -9.17 9.03
CA LEU A 203 -3.80 -10.54 9.01
C LEU A 203 -2.42 -10.66 9.65
N LEU A 204 -1.53 -9.69 9.43
CA LEU A 204 -0.22 -9.67 10.08
C LEU A 204 -0.35 -9.47 11.60
N LEU A 205 -1.23 -8.57 12.05
CA LEU A 205 -1.44 -8.31 13.47
C LEU A 205 -1.99 -9.55 14.18
N ARG A 206 -2.95 -10.22 13.54
CA ARG A 206 -3.49 -11.49 14.02
C ARG A 206 -2.43 -12.58 14.08
N ALA A 207 -1.57 -12.69 13.06
CA ALA A 207 -0.46 -13.64 13.06
C ALA A 207 0.52 -13.37 14.21
N LEU A 208 0.85 -12.10 14.49
CA LEU A 208 1.67 -11.71 15.63
C LEU A 208 0.99 -12.04 16.97
N GLN A 209 -0.33 -11.82 17.07
CA GLN A 209 -1.10 -12.18 18.25
C GLN A 209 -1.09 -13.69 18.52
N PHE A 210 -1.08 -14.53 17.47
CA PHE A 210 -0.87 -15.99 17.61
C PHE A 210 0.51 -16.35 18.17
N CYS A 211 1.51 -15.48 17.97
CA CYS A 211 2.83 -15.59 18.57
C CYS A 211 2.94 -14.88 19.94
N PHE A 212 1.83 -14.41 20.50
CA PHE A 212 1.77 -13.61 21.74
C PHE A 212 2.58 -12.31 21.69
N GLU A 213 2.78 -11.76 20.50
CA GLU A 213 3.46 -10.48 20.29
C GLU A 213 2.47 -9.36 19.95
N VAL A 214 2.68 -8.19 20.55
CA VAL A 214 1.89 -6.98 20.29
C VAL A 214 2.82 -5.90 19.73
N PRO A 215 2.80 -5.63 18.41
CA PRO A 215 3.66 -4.62 17.82
C PRO A 215 3.16 -3.21 18.12
N ALA A 216 4.06 -2.23 18.02
CA ALA A 216 3.68 -0.84 17.86
C ALA A 216 3.03 -0.63 16.48
N ILE A 217 1.78 -0.18 16.47
CA ILE A 217 1.02 0.11 15.26
C ILE A 217 1.22 1.58 14.92
N LEU A 218 1.65 1.84 13.69
CA LEU A 218 1.79 3.17 13.14
C LEU A 218 0.78 3.31 11.99
N ASP A 219 -0.07 4.31 12.03
CA ASP A 219 -0.98 4.69 10.96
C ASP A 219 -0.82 6.20 10.66
N PRO A 220 -1.48 6.73 9.62
CA PRO A 220 -1.31 8.13 9.25
C PRO A 220 -1.84 9.13 10.30
N ASP A 221 -2.63 8.67 11.27
CA ASP A 221 -3.13 9.48 12.38
C ASP A 221 -2.22 9.39 13.62
N SER A 222 -1.35 8.39 13.69
CA SER A 222 -0.32 8.21 14.72
C SER A 222 0.94 9.05 14.46
N THR A 223 1.72 9.29 15.51
CA THR A 223 2.96 10.09 15.44
C THR A 223 3.88 9.58 14.33
N GLY A 224 4.05 10.38 13.27
CA GLY A 224 4.69 10.01 12.00
C GLY A 224 6.20 9.71 12.03
N THR A 225 6.76 9.23 13.14
CA THR A 225 8.17 8.87 13.22
C THR A 225 8.35 7.36 13.21
N LEU A 226 8.88 6.82 12.12
CA LEU A 226 9.39 5.45 12.07
C LEU A 226 10.76 5.40 12.71
N MET A 227 10.97 4.46 13.62
CA MET A 227 12.27 4.24 14.26
C MET A 227 12.89 2.99 13.64
N ALA A 228 13.86 3.17 12.75
CA ALA A 228 14.54 2.04 12.11
C ALA A 228 15.21 1.08 13.12
N GLU A 229 15.56 1.60 14.30
CA GLU A 229 16.18 0.86 15.40
C GLU A 229 15.24 0.71 16.60
N SER A 230 13.93 0.56 16.36
CA SER A 230 12.96 0.34 17.43
C SER A 230 13.29 -0.89 18.26
N ARG A 231 13.18 -0.75 19.60
CA ARG A 231 13.26 -1.88 20.53
C ARG A 231 12.05 -2.80 20.41
N PHE A 232 10.92 -2.29 19.94
CA PHE A 232 9.66 -3.00 19.75
C PHE A 232 9.44 -3.35 18.27
N LEU A 233 8.67 -4.41 18.01
CA LEU A 233 8.17 -4.71 16.68
C LEU A 233 7.27 -3.56 16.19
N GLN A 234 7.33 -3.23 14.91
CA GLN A 234 6.57 -2.13 14.31
C GLN A 234 5.83 -2.59 13.06
N VAL A 235 4.57 -2.18 12.95
CA VAL A 235 3.76 -2.36 11.74
C VAL A 235 3.15 -1.02 11.36
N ALA A 236 3.56 -0.48 10.21
CA ALA A 236 3.10 0.80 9.72
C ALA A 236 2.16 0.66 8.53
N TYR A 237 0.93 1.12 8.70
CA TYR A 237 -0.14 1.14 7.71
C TYR A 237 -0.12 2.45 6.92
N LEU A 238 0.48 2.44 5.73
CA LEU A 238 0.69 3.67 4.94
C LEU A 238 -0.61 4.31 4.43
N HIS A 239 -1.67 3.52 4.26
CA HIS A 239 -2.98 4.00 3.80
C HIS A 239 -4.03 4.05 4.91
N GLY A 240 -3.64 3.77 6.16
CA GLY A 240 -4.57 3.52 7.26
C GLY A 240 -4.98 2.05 7.35
N LYS A 241 -5.74 1.71 8.39
CA LYS A 241 -6.22 0.35 8.68
C LYS A 241 -7.72 0.25 8.45
N LEU A 242 -8.23 -0.95 8.15
CA LEU A 242 -9.67 -1.18 7.99
C LEU A 242 -10.49 -0.76 9.22
N SER A 243 -9.92 -0.92 10.42
CA SER A 243 -10.55 -0.54 11.68
C SER A 243 -10.37 0.94 12.05
N SER A 244 -9.62 1.72 11.26
CA SER A 244 -9.43 3.15 11.49
C SER A 244 -10.54 3.93 10.78
N TYR A 245 -11.04 4.98 11.43
CA TYR A 245 -12.07 5.87 10.87
C TYR A 245 -11.59 6.65 9.64
N ARG A 246 -10.27 6.82 9.46
CA ARG A 246 -9.66 7.43 8.28
C ARG A 246 -8.90 6.42 7.44
N GLN A 247 -9.28 6.31 6.17
CA GLN A 247 -8.59 5.49 5.17
C GLN A 247 -8.31 6.29 3.91
N ARG A 248 -7.07 6.22 3.42
CA ARG A 248 -6.61 7.01 2.26
C ARG A 248 -6.77 6.20 0.98
N HIS A 249 -7.91 6.35 0.32
CA HIS A 249 -8.26 5.61 -0.90
C HIS A 249 -8.20 6.43 -2.19
N THR A 250 -8.35 7.76 -2.11
CA THR A 250 -8.47 8.65 -3.26
C THR A 250 -7.13 9.23 -3.72
N PRO A 251 -6.95 9.55 -5.01
CA PRO A 251 -5.71 10.17 -5.51
C PRO A 251 -5.31 11.45 -4.75
N GLU A 252 -6.27 12.20 -4.24
CA GLU A 252 -6.07 13.41 -3.43
C GLU A 252 -5.49 13.06 -2.06
N SER A 253 -6.10 12.09 -1.35
CA SER A 253 -5.58 11.58 -0.07
C SER A 253 -4.22 10.87 -0.21
N LEU A 254 -3.99 10.25 -1.36
CA LEU A 254 -2.71 9.66 -1.72
C LEU A 254 -1.66 10.72 -2.13
N ARG A 255 -2.02 11.98 -2.37
CA ARG A 255 -1.07 13.05 -2.71
C ARG A 255 -0.56 13.83 -1.48
N GLU A 256 -1.23 13.74 -0.34
CA GLU A 256 -0.72 14.20 0.96
C GLU A 256 0.50 13.38 1.48
N ARG A 257 1.00 12.44 0.67
CA ARG A 257 1.70 11.20 1.05
C ARG A 257 3.07 11.24 1.74
N PHE A 258 3.78 12.36 1.86
CA PHE A 258 5.23 12.25 2.17
C PHE A 258 5.80 13.25 3.18
N ARG A 259 4.97 14.13 3.77
CA ARG A 259 5.49 15.09 4.76
C ARG A 259 5.58 14.53 6.17
N ASP A 260 4.75 13.54 6.50
CA ASP A 260 4.54 13.18 7.90
C ASP A 260 5.42 12.00 8.35
N LEU A 261 5.80 11.10 7.44
CA LEU A 261 6.59 9.92 7.78
C LEU A 261 8.09 10.23 7.77
N ARG A 262 8.64 10.58 8.93
CA ARG A 262 10.08 10.73 9.12
C ARG A 262 10.68 9.39 9.55
N ILE A 263 11.56 8.82 8.74
CA ILE A 263 12.41 7.71 9.18
C ILE A 263 13.53 8.34 10.03
N SER A 264 13.45 8.13 11.33
CA SER A 264 14.55 8.43 12.25
C SER A 264 15.50 7.23 12.25
N LEU A 265 16.64 7.39 11.58
CA LEU A 265 17.80 6.54 11.81
C LEU A 265 18.39 6.99 13.15
N GLY A 266 18.36 6.11 14.16
CA GLY A 266 18.98 6.41 15.45
C GLY A 266 20.42 6.87 15.21
N ARG A 267 20.75 8.08 15.66
CA ARG A 267 22.16 8.46 15.75
C ARG A 267 22.73 7.66 16.92
N SER A 268 23.49 6.63 16.59
CA SER A 268 24.47 6.00 17.49
C SER A 268 25.47 7.04 17.99
#